data_AF-A0A832K1F3-F1
#
_entry.id   AF-A0A832K1F3-F1
#
_cell.length_a   1.000
_cell.length_b   1.000
_cell.length_c   1.000
_cell.angle_alpha   90.00
_cell.angle_beta   90.00
_cell.angle_gamma   90.00
#
_symmetry.space_group_name_H-M   'P 1'
#
loop_
_entity.id
_entity.type
_entity.pdbx_description
1 polymer ?
#
loop_
_entity_poly.entity_id
_entity_poly.type
_entity_poly.pdbx_seq_one_letter_code
_entity_poly.pdbx_strand_id
1 'polypeptide(L)'
;MQPRAPLDKPPPDRWVRAFLEHLATDRAASVHTQRNYRQALTEFGHWHHEERKTAPQWTKLGRDDFRAFLRHLGRQQLSRAAIQLRFSALRTFYRFLIRRGE
;
A
#
# COMPACT_ATOMS: atom_id res chain seq x y z
N MET A 1 -22.31 -5.61 28.49
CA MET A 1 -21.04 -5.06 27.97
C MET A 1 -20.51 -6.03 26.93
N GLN A 2 -20.54 -5.68 25.64
CA GLN A 2 -20.02 -6.56 24.59
C GLN A 2 -18.49 -6.45 24.54
N PRO A 3 -17.74 -7.56 24.43
CA PRO A 3 -16.29 -7.51 24.32
C PRO A 3 -15.91 -6.92 22.97
N ARG A 4 -15.07 -5.87 23.00
CA ARG A 4 -14.51 -5.23 21.81
C ARG A 4 -13.52 -6.22 21.19
N ALA A 5 -13.87 -6.78 20.02
CA ALA A 5 -12.99 -7.65 19.27
C ALA A 5 -11.61 -6.98 19.05
N PRO A 6 -10.50 -7.71 19.13
CA PRO A 6 -9.19 -7.19 18.73
C PRO A 6 -9.33 -6.73 17.28
N LEU A 7 -8.77 -5.56 16.95
CA LEU A 7 -8.82 -4.96 15.62
C LEU A 7 -8.42 -6.00 14.56
N ASP A 8 -9.44 -6.57 13.94
CA ASP A 8 -9.37 -7.50 12.83
C ASP A 8 -8.49 -6.84 11.78
N LYS A 9 -7.26 -7.35 11.60
CA LYS A 9 -6.47 -6.98 10.41
C LYS A 9 -7.38 -7.32 9.24
N PRO A 10 -7.82 -6.34 8.42
CA PRO A 10 -8.65 -6.65 7.28
C PRO A 10 -7.93 -7.74 6.48
N PRO A 11 -8.67 -8.75 5.97
CA PRO A 11 -8.07 -9.85 5.23
C PRO A 11 -7.13 -9.26 4.17
N PRO A 12 -5.92 -9.81 4.00
CA PRO A 12 -4.91 -9.21 3.15
C PRO A 12 -5.52 -8.92 1.78
N ASP A 13 -5.54 -7.65 1.40
CA ASP A 13 -6.12 -7.17 0.16
C ASP A 13 -5.68 -8.08 -1.00
N ARG A 14 -6.65 -8.59 -1.77
CA ARG A 14 -6.38 -9.61 -2.79
C ARG A 14 -5.34 -9.15 -3.82
N TRP A 15 -5.33 -7.86 -4.13
CA TRP A 15 -4.42 -7.28 -5.09
C TRP A 15 -3.03 -7.14 -4.50
N VAL A 16 -2.93 -6.66 -3.26
CA VAL A 16 -1.66 -6.59 -2.54
C VAL A 16 -1.04 -7.97 -2.40
N ARG A 17 -1.84 -8.99 -2.06
CA ARG A 17 -1.36 -10.38 -1.98
C ARG A 17 -0.80 -10.84 -3.32
N ALA A 18 -1.59 -10.74 -4.39
CA ALA A 18 -1.19 -11.22 -5.69
C ALA A 18 0.02 -10.47 -6.25
N PHE A 19 0.15 -9.17 -5.94
CA PHE A 19 1.34 -8.40 -6.29
C PHE A 19 2.59 -8.87 -5.56
N LEU A 20 2.49 -9.15 -4.25
CA LEU A 20 3.63 -9.61 -3.46
C LEU A 20 4.07 -11.02 -3.85
N GLU A 21 3.13 -11.89 -4.25
CA GLU A 21 3.43 -13.19 -4.85
C GLU A 21 4.15 -13.02 -6.19
N HIS A 22 3.65 -12.15 -7.07
CA HIS A 22 4.32 -11.83 -8.33
C HIS A 22 5.74 -11.28 -8.12
N LEU A 23 5.90 -10.34 -7.18
CA LEU A 23 7.18 -9.73 -6.85
C LEU A 23 8.18 -10.74 -6.27
N ALA A 24 7.71 -11.77 -5.57
CA ALA A 24 8.56 -12.84 -5.04
C ALA A 24 9.10 -13.76 -6.15
N THR A 25 8.36 -13.92 -7.26
CA THR A 25 8.82 -14.69 -8.43
C THR A 25 9.77 -13.89 -9.34
N ASP A 26 9.79 -12.56 -9.21
CA ASP A 26 10.66 -11.70 -9.98
C ASP A 26 12.09 -11.72 -9.43
N ARG A 27 12.99 -12.38 -10.17
CA ARG A 27 14.42 -12.51 -9.81
C ARG A 27 15.14 -11.16 -9.69
N ALA A 28 14.59 -10.08 -10.23
CA ALA A 28 15.17 -8.75 -10.11
C ALA A 28 14.87 -8.06 -8.77
N ALA A 29 13.88 -8.53 -8.01
CA ALA A 29 13.47 -7.91 -6.75
C ALA A 29 14.20 -8.54 -5.55
N SER A 30 15.16 -7.81 -4.99
CA SER A 30 15.81 -8.21 -3.73
C SER A 30 14.81 -8.41 -2.59
N VAL A 31 15.17 -9.24 -1.60
CA VAL A 31 14.38 -9.45 -0.38
C VAL A 31 14.05 -8.12 0.32
N HIS A 32 14.99 -7.17 0.32
CA HIS A 32 14.78 -5.84 0.87
C HIS A 32 13.74 -5.04 0.06
N THR A 33 13.76 -5.12 -1.27
CA THR A 33 12.76 -4.49 -2.13
C THR A 33 11.36 -5.06 -1.86
N GLN A 34 11.23 -6.38 -1.73
CA GLN A 34 9.97 -7.03 -1.42
C GLN A 34 9.41 -6.58 -0.06
N ARG A 35 10.27 -6.56 0.98
CA ARG A 35 9.89 -6.07 2.31
C ARG A 35 9.46 -4.61 2.28
N ASN A 36 10.22 -3.76 1.59
CA ASN A 36 9.93 -2.34 1.46
C ASN A 36 8.59 -2.09 0.74
N TYR A 37 8.31 -2.85 -0.30
CA TYR A 37 7.07 -2.71 -1.07
C TYR A 37 5.87 -3.21 -0.27
N ARG A 38 6.00 -4.34 0.43
CA ARG A 38 4.99 -4.82 1.39
C ARG A 38 4.68 -3.75 2.43
N GLN A 39 5.71 -3.18 3.04
CA GLN A 39 5.56 -2.15 4.06
C GLN A 39 4.82 -0.92 3.51
N ALA A 40 5.22 -0.44 2.33
CA ALA A 40 4.59 0.72 1.70
C ALA A 40 3.09 0.50 1.40
N LEU A 41 2.71 -0.67 0.89
CA LEU A 41 1.31 -0.99 0.58
C LEU A 41 0.47 -1.18 1.85
N THR A 42 1.04 -1.82 2.87
CA THR A 42 0.37 -1.94 4.18
C THR A 42 0.15 -0.57 4.81
N GLU A 43 1.17 0.28 4.85
CA GLU A 43 1.06 1.63 5.41
C GLU A 43 0.01 2.47 4.68
N PHE A 44 -0.05 2.38 3.34
CA PHE A 44 -1.10 3.04 2.57
C PHE A 44 -2.49 2.54 2.95
N GLY A 45 -2.68 1.21 3.06
CA GLY A 45 -3.97 0.62 3.44
C GLY A 45 -4.42 1.03 4.83
N HIS A 46 -3.49 1.06 5.80
CA HIS A 46 -3.75 1.53 7.16
C HIS A 46 -4.15 3.01 7.17
N TRP A 47 -3.34 3.87 6.53
CA TRP A 47 -3.65 5.30 6.42
C TRP A 47 -5.01 5.54 5.76
N HIS A 48 -5.30 4.84 4.66
CA HIS A 48 -6.57 5.00 3.94
C HIS A 48 -7.75 4.60 4.82
N HIS A 49 -7.63 3.51 5.58
CA HIS A 49 -8.67 3.10 6.52
C HIS A 49 -8.87 4.12 7.65
N GLU A 50 -7.79 4.67 8.21
CA GLU A 50 -7.87 5.69 9.25
C GLU A 50 -8.54 6.98 8.75
N GLU A 51 -8.18 7.43 7.54
CA GLU A 51 -8.62 8.69 6.93
C GLU A 51 -10.01 8.61 6.29
N ARG A 52 -10.35 7.48 5.65
CA ARG A 52 -11.57 7.30 4.85
C ARG A 52 -12.55 6.28 5.42
N LYS A 53 -12.22 5.67 6.57
CA LYS A 53 -13.03 4.64 7.26
C LYS A 53 -13.37 3.43 6.40
N THR A 54 -12.62 3.21 5.32
CA THR A 54 -12.87 2.18 4.30
C THR A 54 -11.56 1.61 3.80
N ALA A 55 -11.58 0.36 3.33
CA ALA A 55 -10.43 -0.21 2.63
C ALA A 55 -10.22 0.50 1.27
N PRO A 56 -8.98 0.62 0.80
CA PRO A 56 -8.69 1.24 -0.48
C PRO A 56 -9.34 0.47 -1.63
N GLN A 57 -10.22 1.14 -2.38
CA GLN A 57 -10.71 0.62 -3.67
C GLN A 57 -9.71 1.04 -4.74
N TRP A 58 -8.65 0.24 -4.95
CA TRP A 58 -7.51 0.62 -5.81
C TRP A 58 -7.87 1.15 -7.19
N THR A 59 -8.92 0.63 -7.82
CA THR A 59 -9.39 1.06 -9.15
C THR A 59 -10.10 2.42 -9.14
N LYS A 60 -10.50 2.93 -7.97
CA LYS A 60 -11.17 4.23 -7.80
C LYS A 60 -10.28 5.30 -7.16
N LEU A 61 -9.08 4.94 -6.71
CA LEU A 61 -8.18 5.90 -6.08
C LEU A 61 -7.69 6.92 -7.11
N GLY A 62 -7.78 8.19 -6.72
CA GLY A 62 -7.45 9.32 -7.57
C GLY A 62 -6.20 10.07 -7.12
N ARG A 63 -5.83 11.11 -7.87
CA ARG A 63 -4.71 12.00 -7.55
C ARG A 63 -4.82 12.59 -6.14
N ASP A 64 -6.04 12.90 -5.68
CA ASP A 64 -6.24 13.53 -4.38
C ASP A 64 -5.97 12.58 -3.21
N ASP A 65 -6.20 11.27 -3.37
CA ASP A 65 -5.84 10.27 -2.36
C ASP A 65 -4.31 10.20 -2.21
N PHE A 66 -3.57 10.17 -3.33
CA PHE A 66 -2.11 10.18 -3.29
C PHE A 66 -1.52 11.48 -2.73
N ARG A 67 -2.13 12.64 -3.04
CA ARG A 67 -1.72 13.92 -2.45
C ARG A 67 -1.99 13.96 -0.95
N ALA A 68 -3.12 13.40 -0.49
CA ALA A 68 -3.43 13.29 0.92
C ALA A 68 -2.44 12.37 1.65
N PHE A 69 -2.10 11.22 1.04
CA PHE A 69 -1.09 10.31 1.57
C PHE A 69 0.29 10.97 1.64
N LEU A 70 0.70 11.70 0.60
CA LEU A 70 1.97 12.44 0.61
C LEU A 70 2.04 13.44 1.76
N ARG A 71 0.95 14.18 2.01
CA ARG A 71 0.86 15.09 3.17
C ARG A 71 0.95 14.35 4.49
N HIS A 72 0.32 13.18 4.61
CA HIS A 72 0.43 12.34 5.81
C HIS A 72 1.87 11.89 6.05
N LEU A 73 2.57 11.39 5.02
CA LEU A 73 3.98 10.99 5.12
C LEU A 73 4.89 12.18 5.49
N GLY A 74 4.60 13.38 4.96
CA GLY A 74 5.33 14.59 5.32
C GLY A 74 5.19 14.97 6.80
N ARG A 75 4.03 14.70 7.42
CA ARG A 75 3.82 14.89 8.87
C ARG A 75 4.53 13.86 9.73
N GLN A 76 4.86 12.69 9.19
CA GLN A 76 5.62 11.65 9.90
C GLN A 76 7.14 11.88 9.89
N GLN A 77 7.62 13.03 9.39
CA GLN A 77 9.05 13.39 9.32
C GLN A 77 9.91 12.34 8.59
N LEU A 78 9.32 11.62 7.64
CA LEU A 78 10.05 10.67 6.81
C LEU A 78 11.04 11.37 5.89
N SER A 79 12.20 10.75 5.67
CA SER A 79 13.16 11.25 4.70
C SER A 79 12.58 11.23 3.28
N ARG A 80 13.07 12.12 2.41
CA ARG A 80 12.65 12.16 1.00
C ARG A 80 12.81 10.81 0.31
N ALA A 81 13.91 10.11 0.58
CA ALA A 81 14.17 8.77 0.04
C ALA A 81 13.11 7.75 0.49
N ALA A 82 12.71 7.80 1.77
CA ALA A 82 11.68 6.92 2.32
C ALA A 82 10.29 7.19 1.70
N ILE A 83 9.96 8.44 1.38
CA ILE A 83 8.73 8.80 0.66
C ILE A 83 8.80 8.29 -0.78
N GLN A 84 9.91 8.52 -1.48
CA GLN A 84 10.10 8.06 -2.86
C GLN A 84 10.02 6.53 -2.98
N LEU A 85 10.54 5.80 -1.99
CA LEU A 85 10.44 4.34 -1.92
C LEU A 85 8.97 3.87 -1.84
N ARG A 86 8.15 4.53 -1.02
CA ARG A 86 6.71 4.22 -0.90
C ARG A 86 5.96 4.48 -2.20
N PHE A 87 6.21 5.61 -2.84
CA PHE A 87 5.62 5.93 -4.14
C PHE A 87 6.14 5.03 -5.27
N SER A 88 7.38 4.56 -5.18
CA SER A 88 7.91 3.57 -6.12
C SER A 88 7.20 2.22 -6.01
N ALA A 89 6.90 1.79 -4.78
CA ALA A 89 6.10 0.60 -4.52
C ALA A 89 4.69 0.74 -5.11
N LEU A 90 4.00 1.85 -4.80
CA LEU A 90 2.67 2.14 -5.35
C LEU A 90 2.68 2.15 -6.88
N ARG A 91 3.64 2.85 -7.50
CA ARG A 91 3.74 2.93 -8.97
C ARG A 91 3.96 1.56 -9.61
N THR A 92 4.75 0.70 -8.99
CA THR A 92 5.00 -0.66 -9.50
C THR A 92 3.77 -1.55 -9.30
N PHE A 93 3.09 -1.42 -8.17
CA PHE A 93 1.82 -2.08 -7.89
C PHE A 93 0.74 -1.72 -8.91
N TYR A 94 0.55 -0.44 -9.22
CA TYR A 94 -0.42 -0.03 -10.25
C TYR A 94 -0.05 -0.52 -11.66
N ARG A 95 1.24 -0.56 -12.01
CA ARG A 95 1.66 -1.19 -13.27
C ARG A 95 1.30 -2.67 -13.33
N PHE A 96 1.38 -3.38 -12.21
CA PHE A 96 0.94 -4.76 -12.11
C PHE A 96 -0.58 -4.90 -12.29
N LEU A 97 -1.37 -4.03 -11.67
CA LEU A 97 -2.83 -4.01 -11.84
C LEU A 97 -3.24 -3.76 -13.30
N ILE A 98 -2.67 -2.72 -13.92
CA ILE A 98 -2.96 -2.35 -15.32
C ILE A 98 -2.62 -3.51 -16.28
N ARG A 99 -1.51 -4.22 -16.05
CA ARG A 99 -1.13 -5.40 -16.85
C ARG A 99 -2.10 -6.57 -16.73
N ARG A 100 -2.88 -6.63 -15.65
CA ARG A 100 -3.91 -7.65 -15.40
C ARG A 100 -5.30 -7.23 -15.88
N GLY A 101 -5.47 -6.00 -16.34
CA GLY A 101 -6.75 -5.46 -16.80
C GLY A 101 -7.68 -4.96 -15.68
N GLU A 102 -7.11 -4.60 -14.53
CA GLU A 102 -7.84 -4.06 -13.37
C GLU A 102 -7.85 -2.53 -13.33
#